data_AF-A2EM72-F1
#
_entry.id   AF-A2EM72-F1
#
_cell.length_a   1.000
_cell.length_b   1.000
_cell.length_c   1.000
_cell.angle_alpha   90.00
_cell.angle_beta   90.00
_cell.angle_gamma   90.00
#
_symmetry.space_group_name_H-M   'P 1'
#
loop_
_entity.id
_entity.type
_entity.pdbx_description
1 polymer ?
#
loop_
_entity_poly.entity_id
_entity_poly.type
_entity_poly.pdbx_seq_one_letter_code
_entity_poly.pdbx_strand_id
1 'polypeptide(L)'
;MQIISVIWIGGGCFGSNGPYITSIIASSITIILIISICIRARVYASYKSMKPIEINIMFAISSYIFPILTSFTTNCVGSTIYNFVKGNVEAVQVVGFILAIIAFFVQVYMQYNFISPRVMFLHDVMLMWTPGSAALVTFALEINSALFTATIQSDKISSTVELAVIFIISYVIGIYLFLDSMFLNKIYGNIFCSMLISNGSSSILNIVALYTKIDYNILFFIIIIFVILSYLILHFMHSKFSQISMVRLDSASQDEYFYGRSDNLARDVRRSLDYCSPGIFMFPIYDQFLEENNDIKDMLFVYVRIVSAFPSYKYKLEVVDDYLKKSSINCRSLLNFQVQLLLCHRNTAATSKIVKKFDSIDSISKILTSNTKKFWENVLHGNTDAFWPSLLTCDSLSREMSKEISQLVNNYI
;
A
#
# COMPACT_ATOMS: atom_id res chain seq x y z
N MET A 1 7.49 -31.12 -4.24
CA MET A 1 8.15 -29.90 -3.70
C MET A 1 8.29 -28.77 -4.72
N GLN A 2 8.43 -29.03 -6.02
CA GLN A 2 8.62 -28.00 -7.04
C GLN A 2 7.46 -26.97 -7.14
N ILE A 3 6.20 -27.38 -6.97
CA ILE A 3 5.04 -26.48 -7.18
C ILE A 3 5.00 -25.31 -6.20
N ILE A 4 5.33 -25.53 -4.92
CA ILE A 4 5.32 -24.47 -3.90
C ILE A 4 6.56 -23.58 -4.03
N SER A 5 7.69 -24.17 -4.43
CA SER A 5 8.90 -23.39 -4.68
C SER A 5 8.74 -22.46 -5.89
N VAL A 6 8.01 -22.87 -6.96
CA VAL A 6 7.73 -22.01 -8.12
C VAL A 6 7.13 -20.64 -7.74
N ILE A 7 6.32 -20.59 -6.67
CA ILE A 7 5.68 -19.35 -6.22
C ILE A 7 6.72 -18.34 -5.69
N TRP A 8 7.80 -18.83 -5.08
CA TRP A 8 8.81 -18.00 -4.39
C TRP A 8 10.08 -17.74 -5.19
N ILE A 9 10.54 -18.75 -5.93
CA ILE A 9 11.81 -18.74 -6.66
C ILE A 9 11.61 -18.84 -8.17
N GLY A 10 10.36 -18.70 -8.62
CA GLY A 10 9.97 -18.76 -10.03
C GLY A 10 10.43 -20.06 -10.69
N GLY A 11 10.95 -19.95 -11.91
CA GLY A 11 11.53 -21.09 -12.63
C GLY A 11 12.90 -21.57 -12.15
N GLY A 12 13.43 -21.05 -11.04
CA GLY A 12 14.73 -21.46 -10.48
C GLY A 12 14.77 -22.92 -10.00
N CYS A 13 13.61 -23.56 -9.79
CA CYS A 13 13.50 -24.98 -9.44
C CYS A 13 13.53 -25.93 -10.65
N PHE A 14 13.55 -25.41 -11.88
CA PHE A 14 13.63 -26.26 -13.07
C PHE A 14 15.08 -26.70 -13.30
N GLY A 15 15.29 -27.97 -13.63
CA GLY A 15 16.62 -28.50 -13.91
C GLY A 15 17.18 -28.00 -15.25
N SER A 16 18.49 -28.15 -15.45
CA SER A 16 19.21 -27.82 -16.70
C SER A 16 19.04 -26.35 -17.13
N ASN A 17 18.52 -26.12 -18.36
CA ASN A 17 18.34 -24.79 -18.93
C ASN A 17 17.01 -24.12 -18.55
N GLY A 18 16.18 -24.77 -17.73
CA GLY A 18 14.87 -24.27 -17.32
C GLY A 18 14.86 -22.86 -16.69
N PRO A 19 15.77 -22.52 -15.76
CA PRO A 19 15.82 -21.19 -15.17
C PRO A 19 16.10 -20.09 -16.20
N TYR A 20 17.02 -20.33 -17.14
CA TYR A 20 17.34 -19.37 -18.20
C TYR A 20 16.18 -19.17 -19.18
N ILE A 21 15.55 -20.26 -19.63
CA ILE A 21 14.42 -20.19 -20.56
C ILE A 21 13.24 -19.45 -19.91
N THR A 22 12.93 -19.78 -18.66
CA THR A 22 11.83 -19.11 -17.93
C THR A 22 12.13 -17.64 -17.64
N SER A 23 13.38 -17.30 -17.30
CA SER A 23 13.81 -15.91 -17.16
C SER A 23 13.66 -15.13 -18.47
N ILE A 24 14.10 -15.70 -19.60
CA ILE A 24 13.99 -15.06 -20.91
C ILE A 24 12.52 -14.81 -21.26
N ILE A 25 11.67 -15.82 -21.10
CA ILE A 25 10.24 -15.70 -21.38
C ILE A 25 9.59 -14.67 -20.47
N ALA A 26 9.80 -14.75 -19.15
CA ALA A 26 9.19 -13.84 -18.17
C ALA A 26 9.68 -12.39 -18.35
N SER A 27 10.97 -12.20 -18.61
CA SER A 27 11.56 -10.87 -18.88
C SER A 27 11.03 -10.29 -20.19
N SER A 28 10.91 -11.11 -21.24
CA SER A 28 10.34 -10.68 -22.53
C SER A 28 8.88 -10.28 -22.39
N ILE A 29 8.06 -11.10 -21.72
CA ILE A 29 6.65 -10.80 -21.43
C ILE A 29 6.55 -9.50 -20.61
N THR A 30 7.37 -9.37 -19.56
CA THR A 30 7.41 -8.16 -18.73
C THR A 30 7.69 -6.91 -19.58
N ILE A 31 8.74 -6.93 -20.40
CA ILE A 31 9.12 -5.79 -21.23
C ILE A 31 8.03 -5.47 -22.25
N ILE A 32 7.43 -6.48 -22.89
CA ILE A 32 6.31 -6.30 -23.83
C ILE A 32 5.11 -5.66 -23.13
N LEU A 33 4.75 -6.12 -21.93
CA LEU A 33 3.65 -5.56 -21.15
C LEU A 33 3.93 -4.10 -20.78
N ILE A 34 5.16 -3.77 -20.37
CA ILE A 34 5.55 -2.41 -20.04
C ILE A 34 5.49 -1.51 -21.27
N ILE A 35 6.03 -1.95 -22.41
CA ILE A 35 5.95 -1.22 -23.69
C ILE A 35 4.48 -1.00 -24.08
N SER A 36 3.63 -2.03 -23.93
CA SER A 36 2.19 -1.94 -24.20
C SER A 36 1.52 -0.89 -23.31
N ILE A 37 1.83 -0.87 -22.02
CA ILE A 37 1.33 0.15 -21.07
C ILE A 37 1.80 1.54 -21.50
N CYS A 38 3.07 1.72 -21.86
CA CYS A 38 3.60 3.00 -22.31
C CYS A 38 2.94 3.51 -23.61
N ILE A 39 2.77 2.62 -24.61
CA ILE A 39 2.06 2.94 -25.86
C ILE A 39 0.62 3.35 -25.55
N ARG A 40 -0.07 2.58 -24.70
CA ARG A 40 -1.45 2.87 -24.33
C ARG A 40 -1.60 4.14 -23.52
N ALA A 41 -0.66 4.44 -22.62
CA ALA A 41 -0.61 5.72 -21.93
C ALA A 41 -0.47 6.89 -22.91
N ARG A 42 0.36 6.76 -23.95
CA ARG A 42 0.51 7.79 -24.99
C ARG A 42 -0.73 7.98 -25.85
N VAL A 43 -1.39 6.88 -26.23
CA VAL A 43 -2.69 6.92 -26.93
C VAL A 43 -3.72 7.60 -26.05
N TYR A 44 -3.83 7.22 -24.77
CA TYR A 44 -4.74 7.85 -23.83
C TYR A 44 -4.46 9.36 -23.66
N ALA A 45 -3.20 9.77 -23.56
CA ALA A 45 -2.85 11.18 -23.48
C ALA A 45 -3.34 12.00 -24.71
N SER A 46 -3.40 11.35 -25.88
CA SER A 46 -3.84 11.99 -27.12
C SER A 46 -5.37 12.03 -27.27
N TYR A 47 -6.04 10.91 -26.99
CA TYR A 47 -7.48 10.75 -27.23
C TYR A 47 -8.35 10.98 -25.98
N LYS A 48 -7.75 11.05 -24.79
CA LYS A 48 -8.40 11.22 -23.47
C LYS A 48 -9.55 10.26 -23.20
N SER A 49 -9.53 9.09 -23.83
CA SER A 49 -10.57 8.07 -23.73
C SER A 49 -9.92 6.69 -23.63
N MET A 50 -10.44 5.87 -22.73
CA MET A 50 -10.04 4.48 -22.56
C MET A 50 -11.31 3.65 -22.34
N LYS A 51 -11.43 2.52 -23.03
CA LYS A 51 -12.62 1.66 -22.86
C LYS A 51 -12.57 0.98 -21.49
N PRO A 52 -13.71 0.72 -20.83
CA PRO A 52 -13.74 0.03 -19.54
C PRO A 52 -12.99 -1.31 -19.54
N ILE A 53 -13.06 -2.07 -20.64
CA ILE A 53 -12.33 -3.33 -20.81
C ILE A 53 -10.81 -3.09 -20.78
N GLU A 54 -10.32 -2.03 -21.43
CA GLU A 54 -8.89 -1.71 -21.45
C GLU A 54 -8.41 -1.31 -20.05
N ILE A 55 -9.21 -0.54 -19.31
CA ILE A 55 -8.92 -0.18 -17.91
C ILE A 55 -8.79 -1.44 -17.05
N ASN A 56 -9.75 -2.37 -17.17
CA ASN A 56 -9.73 -3.63 -16.42
C ASN A 56 -8.52 -4.50 -16.76
N ILE A 57 -8.13 -4.55 -18.04
CA ILE A 57 -6.93 -5.30 -18.48
C ILE A 57 -5.67 -4.66 -17.90
N MET A 58 -5.52 -3.34 -17.99
CA MET A 58 -4.36 -2.64 -17.43
C MET A 58 -4.27 -2.83 -15.91
N PHE A 59 -5.42 -2.79 -15.22
CA PHE A 59 -5.51 -3.10 -13.80
C PHE A 59 -5.04 -4.53 -13.52
N ALA A 60 -5.59 -5.52 -14.24
CA ALA A 60 -5.23 -6.92 -14.04
C ALA A 60 -3.74 -7.20 -14.29
N ILE A 61 -3.16 -6.59 -15.33
CA ILE A 61 -1.73 -6.67 -15.62
C ILE A 61 -0.92 -6.11 -14.44
N SER A 62 -1.28 -4.92 -13.96
CA SER A 62 -0.53 -4.23 -12.90
C SER A 62 -0.60 -4.93 -11.54
N SER A 63 -1.77 -5.47 -11.19
CA SER A 63 -2.09 -5.95 -9.84
C SER A 63 -1.85 -7.45 -9.66
N TYR A 64 -1.99 -8.26 -10.72
CA TYR A 64 -1.86 -9.71 -10.62
C TYR A 64 -0.71 -10.26 -11.46
N ILE A 65 -0.53 -9.80 -12.69
CA ILE A 65 0.45 -10.39 -13.60
C ILE A 65 1.88 -9.97 -13.24
N PHE A 66 2.14 -8.67 -13.06
CA PHE A 66 3.50 -8.21 -12.72
C PHE A 66 4.07 -8.81 -11.44
N PRO A 67 3.33 -8.88 -10.31
CA PRO A 67 3.85 -9.51 -9.09
C PRO A 67 4.16 -11.00 -9.25
N ILE A 68 3.45 -11.71 -10.14
CA ILE A 68 3.79 -13.11 -10.45
C ILE A 68 5.08 -13.16 -11.27
N LEU A 69 5.21 -12.30 -12.27
CA LEU A 69 6.39 -12.29 -13.15
C LEU A 69 7.69 -11.91 -12.42
N THR A 70 7.64 -11.11 -11.36
CA THR A 70 8.83 -10.66 -10.61
C THR A 70 9.68 -11.81 -10.05
N SER A 71 9.09 -12.93 -9.58
CA SER A 71 9.93 -14.03 -9.10
C SER A 71 10.60 -14.83 -10.23
N PHE A 72 10.11 -14.71 -11.47
CA PHE A 72 10.62 -15.40 -12.64
C PHE A 72 11.61 -14.57 -13.46
N THR A 73 11.67 -13.25 -13.30
CA THR A 73 12.61 -12.40 -14.07
C THR A 73 14.06 -12.67 -13.68
N THR A 74 14.38 -12.67 -12.39
CA THR A 74 15.76 -12.74 -11.89
C THR A 74 16.24 -14.14 -11.49
N ASN A 75 15.42 -15.16 -11.72
CA ASN A 75 15.73 -16.55 -11.33
C ASN A 75 16.92 -17.19 -12.10
N CYS A 76 17.51 -16.53 -13.10
CA CYS A 76 18.71 -17.01 -13.79
C CYS A 76 19.98 -16.23 -13.41
N VAL A 77 19.84 -15.14 -12.65
CA VAL A 77 20.94 -14.20 -12.39
C VAL A 77 22.02 -14.86 -11.57
N GLY A 78 21.66 -15.51 -10.46
CA GLY A 78 22.62 -16.18 -9.58
C GLY A 78 23.39 -17.30 -10.28
N SER A 79 22.68 -18.17 -10.99
CA SER A 79 23.30 -19.26 -11.76
C SER A 79 24.22 -18.77 -12.88
N THR A 80 23.84 -17.67 -13.54
CA THR A 80 24.69 -17.09 -14.60
C THR A 80 25.99 -16.53 -14.02
N ILE A 81 25.93 -15.80 -12.91
CA ILE A 81 27.12 -15.25 -12.22
C ILE A 81 28.07 -16.39 -11.82
N TYR A 82 27.52 -17.46 -11.26
CA TYR A 82 28.31 -18.64 -10.89
C TYR A 82 29.03 -19.27 -12.09
N ASN A 83 28.31 -19.45 -13.22
CA ASN A 83 28.88 -20.00 -14.45
C ASN A 83 29.94 -19.08 -15.08
N PHE A 84 29.77 -17.75 -14.97
CA PHE A 84 30.78 -16.77 -15.38
C PHE A 84 32.09 -16.96 -14.61
N VAL A 85 32.02 -17.12 -13.28
CA VAL A 85 33.21 -17.33 -12.44
C VAL A 85 33.92 -18.64 -12.83
N LYS A 86 33.17 -19.66 -13.22
CA LYS A 86 33.71 -20.96 -13.66
C LYS A 86 34.17 -21.01 -15.12
N GLY A 87 33.96 -19.95 -15.90
CA GLY A 87 34.33 -19.90 -17.32
C GLY A 87 33.46 -20.76 -18.25
N ASN A 88 32.34 -21.30 -17.77
CA ASN A 88 31.46 -22.21 -18.51
C ASN A 88 30.14 -21.50 -18.86
N VAL A 89 30.20 -20.54 -19.77
CA VAL A 89 29.07 -19.68 -20.11
C VAL A 89 28.56 -19.95 -21.52
N GLU A 90 27.28 -20.29 -21.62
CA GLU A 90 26.58 -20.43 -22.90
C GLU A 90 25.91 -19.11 -23.30
N ALA A 91 25.74 -18.89 -24.61
CA ALA A 91 25.10 -17.68 -25.13
C ALA A 91 23.69 -17.43 -24.56
N VAL A 92 22.92 -18.51 -24.33
CA VAL A 92 21.57 -18.44 -23.73
C VAL A 92 21.61 -17.85 -22.32
N GLN A 93 22.66 -18.14 -21.55
CA GLN A 93 22.83 -17.64 -20.19
C GLN A 93 23.14 -16.14 -20.19
N VAL A 94 24.02 -15.69 -21.11
CA VAL A 94 24.33 -14.26 -21.29
C VAL A 94 23.09 -13.47 -21.67
N VAL A 95 22.31 -13.97 -22.64
CA VAL A 95 21.07 -13.30 -23.08
C VAL A 95 20.05 -13.24 -21.94
N GLY A 96 19.85 -14.35 -21.22
CA GLY A 96 18.96 -14.40 -20.06
C GLY A 96 19.37 -13.40 -18.97
N PHE A 97 20.65 -13.33 -18.64
CA PHE A 97 21.17 -12.39 -17.64
C PHE A 97 20.95 -10.92 -18.04
N ILE A 98 21.29 -10.53 -19.27
CA ILE A 98 21.10 -9.15 -19.74
C ILE A 98 19.61 -8.76 -19.68
N LEU A 99 18.73 -9.65 -20.18
CA LEU A 99 17.29 -9.40 -20.16
C LEU A 99 16.73 -9.32 -18.73
N ALA A 100 17.17 -10.19 -17.83
CA ALA A 100 16.75 -10.20 -16.44
C ALA A 100 17.12 -8.89 -15.72
N ILE A 101 18.35 -8.40 -15.90
CA ILE A 101 18.80 -7.14 -15.28
C ILE A 101 18.02 -5.95 -15.81
N ILE A 102 17.78 -5.89 -17.13
CA ILE A 102 16.95 -4.83 -17.72
C ILE A 102 15.53 -4.90 -17.17
N ALA A 103 14.91 -6.09 -17.16
CA ALA A 103 13.55 -6.27 -16.64
C ALA A 103 13.43 -5.86 -15.17
N PHE A 104 14.40 -6.25 -14.32
CA PHE A 104 14.48 -5.88 -12.91
C PHE A 104 14.44 -4.36 -12.70
N PHE A 105 15.36 -3.62 -13.34
CA PHE A 105 15.41 -2.17 -13.16
C PHE A 105 14.16 -1.46 -13.66
N VAL A 106 13.61 -1.93 -14.80
CA VAL A 106 12.38 -1.35 -15.33
C VAL A 106 11.19 -1.68 -14.42
N GLN A 107 11.08 -2.89 -13.87
CA GLN A 107 10.02 -3.27 -12.92
C GLN A 107 10.07 -2.42 -11.65
N VAL A 108 11.23 -2.31 -11.00
CA VAL A 108 11.42 -1.47 -9.80
C VAL A 108 11.06 -0.01 -10.09
N TYR A 109 11.54 0.53 -11.21
CA TYR A 109 11.22 1.90 -11.63
C TYR A 109 9.71 2.09 -11.88
N MET A 110 9.05 1.12 -12.51
CA MET A 110 7.62 1.17 -12.80
C MET A 110 6.76 1.11 -11.53
N GLN A 111 7.13 0.25 -10.58
CA GLN A 111 6.44 0.13 -9.30
C GLN A 111 6.52 1.44 -8.49
N TYR A 112 7.72 2.04 -8.45
CA TYR A 112 7.93 3.31 -7.75
C TYR A 112 7.17 4.47 -8.41
N ASN A 113 7.31 4.65 -9.73
CA ASN A 113 6.86 5.88 -10.39
C ASN A 113 5.41 5.86 -10.87
N PHE A 114 4.85 4.69 -11.18
CA PHE A 114 3.57 4.61 -11.90
C PHE A 114 2.51 3.75 -11.20
N ILE A 115 2.89 2.59 -10.68
CA ILE A 115 1.91 1.62 -10.16
C ILE A 115 1.47 2.00 -8.74
N SER A 116 2.43 2.38 -7.88
CA SER A 116 2.16 2.59 -6.46
C SER A 116 1.69 3.98 -6.00
N PRO A 117 2.01 5.11 -6.67
CA PRO A 117 1.48 6.42 -6.29
C PRO A 117 0.01 6.56 -6.71
N ARG A 118 -0.87 5.75 -6.11
CA ARG A 118 -2.33 5.77 -6.30
C ARG A 118 -2.99 6.50 -5.14
N VAL A 119 -3.96 7.34 -5.45
CA VAL A 119 -4.74 8.09 -4.47
C VAL A 119 -6.04 7.37 -4.09
N MET A 120 -6.64 6.60 -5.00
CA MET A 120 -7.92 5.95 -4.74
C MET A 120 -7.77 4.59 -4.05
N PHE A 121 -8.68 4.30 -3.10
CA PHE A 121 -8.84 2.99 -2.48
C PHE A 121 -9.51 2.03 -3.48
N LEU A 122 -8.70 1.34 -4.28
CA LEU A 122 -9.17 0.24 -5.13
C LEU A 122 -9.01 -1.09 -4.37
N HIS A 123 -9.89 -2.06 -4.61
CA HIS A 123 -9.68 -3.43 -4.17
C HIS A 123 -8.53 -4.07 -4.96
N ASP A 124 -7.30 -3.80 -4.54
CA ASP A 124 -6.06 -4.35 -5.09
C ASP A 124 -5.32 -5.13 -3.99
N VAL A 125 -4.84 -6.32 -4.34
CA VAL A 125 -4.14 -7.25 -3.45
C VAL A 125 -2.82 -6.64 -2.96
N MET A 126 -2.14 -5.85 -3.80
CA MET A 126 -0.83 -5.25 -3.49
C MET A 126 -0.94 -3.77 -3.10
N LEU A 127 -2.13 -3.25 -2.78
CA LEU A 127 -2.28 -1.82 -2.51
C LEU A 127 -1.43 -1.40 -1.30
N MET A 128 -0.34 -0.69 -1.58
CA MET A 128 0.60 -0.17 -0.60
C MET A 128 0.39 1.31 -0.39
N TRP A 129 0.67 1.80 0.81
CA TRP A 129 0.52 3.21 1.19
C TRP A 129 1.46 4.15 0.45
N THR A 130 2.68 3.68 0.14
CA THR A 130 3.71 4.53 -0.45
C THR A 130 4.47 3.83 -1.58
N PRO A 131 4.94 4.60 -2.57
CA PRO A 131 5.70 4.05 -3.71
C PRO A 131 7.04 3.45 -3.34
N GLY A 132 7.72 3.99 -2.33
CA GLY A 132 8.99 3.44 -1.86
C GLY A 132 8.86 2.00 -1.39
N SER A 133 7.80 1.70 -0.63
CA SER A 133 7.55 0.36 -0.11
C SER A 133 7.24 -0.64 -1.21
N ALA A 134 6.49 -0.23 -2.22
CA ALA A 134 6.20 -1.10 -3.36
C ALA A 134 7.45 -1.48 -4.15
N ALA A 135 8.31 -0.51 -4.41
CA ALA A 135 9.60 -0.76 -5.03
C ALA A 135 10.48 -1.67 -4.16
N LEU A 136 10.47 -1.47 -2.84
CA LEU A 136 11.23 -2.29 -1.89
C LEU A 136 10.77 -3.75 -1.90
N VAL A 137 9.46 -4.02 -1.96
CA VAL A 137 8.91 -5.38 -2.05
C VAL A 137 9.42 -6.08 -3.32
N THR A 138 9.28 -5.42 -4.48
CA THR A 138 9.75 -5.96 -5.76
C THR A 138 11.26 -6.23 -5.74
N PHE A 139 12.04 -5.25 -5.28
CA PHE A 139 13.49 -5.37 -5.13
C PHE A 139 13.89 -6.56 -4.25
N ALA A 140 13.23 -6.74 -3.11
CA ALA A 140 13.49 -7.83 -2.18
C ALA A 140 13.24 -9.21 -2.80
N LEU A 141 12.09 -9.37 -3.46
CA LEU A 141 11.69 -10.64 -4.08
C LEU A 141 12.65 -11.02 -5.20
N GLU A 142 13.05 -10.06 -6.03
CA GLU A 142 13.95 -10.30 -7.16
C GLU A 142 15.38 -10.62 -6.71
N ILE A 143 15.89 -9.98 -5.65
CA ILE A 143 17.20 -10.33 -5.07
C ILE A 143 17.15 -11.71 -4.41
N ASN A 144 16.09 -12.02 -3.66
CA ASN A 144 15.94 -13.33 -3.04
C ASN A 144 15.88 -14.45 -4.09
N SER A 145 15.18 -14.23 -5.22
CA SER A 145 15.15 -15.20 -6.33
C SER A 145 16.55 -15.40 -6.94
N ALA A 146 17.28 -14.31 -7.19
CA ALA A 146 18.65 -14.39 -7.71
C ALA A 146 19.59 -15.15 -6.75
N LEU A 147 19.61 -14.79 -5.46
CA LEU A 147 20.45 -15.43 -4.46
C LEU A 147 20.09 -16.91 -4.28
N PHE A 148 18.79 -17.24 -4.27
CA PHE A 148 18.37 -18.64 -4.15
C PHE A 148 18.93 -19.49 -5.29
N THR A 149 18.91 -19.00 -6.52
CA THR A 149 19.45 -19.76 -7.66
C THR A 149 20.97 -19.93 -7.63
N ALA A 150 21.69 -18.98 -7.00
CA ALA A 150 23.11 -19.16 -6.70
C ALA A 150 23.32 -20.30 -5.68
N THR A 151 22.49 -20.38 -4.63
CA THR A 151 22.67 -21.37 -3.54
C THR A 151 22.59 -22.82 -4.02
N ILE A 152 21.81 -23.08 -5.07
CA ILE A 152 21.65 -24.41 -5.67
C ILE A 152 22.95 -24.88 -6.34
N GLN A 153 23.73 -23.96 -6.91
CA GLN A 153 24.93 -24.28 -7.69
C GLN A 153 26.22 -24.11 -6.90
N SER A 154 26.21 -23.26 -5.88
CA SER A 154 27.33 -22.96 -5.01
C SER A 154 27.81 -24.15 -4.17
N ASP A 155 29.07 -24.09 -3.75
CA ASP A 155 29.63 -25.03 -2.78
C ASP A 155 29.08 -24.74 -1.38
N LYS A 156 29.26 -25.67 -0.43
CA LYS A 156 28.65 -25.58 0.91
C LYS A 156 28.92 -24.26 1.63
N ILE A 157 30.13 -23.71 1.49
CA ILE A 157 30.53 -22.47 2.16
C ILE A 157 29.81 -21.28 1.50
N SER A 158 29.87 -21.16 0.17
CA SER A 158 29.21 -20.07 -0.56
C SER A 158 27.69 -20.11 -0.41
N SER A 159 27.06 -21.29 -0.50
CA SER A 159 25.62 -21.43 -0.26
C SER A 159 25.21 -21.01 1.16
N THR A 160 26.09 -21.21 2.16
CA THR A 160 25.83 -20.76 3.54
C THR A 160 25.80 -19.23 3.62
N VAL A 161 26.74 -18.54 2.96
CA VAL A 161 26.78 -17.08 2.92
C VAL A 161 25.55 -16.53 2.21
N GLU A 162 25.20 -17.08 1.04
CA GLU A 162 24.04 -16.64 0.26
C GLU A 162 22.72 -16.84 1.03
N LEU A 163 22.52 -17.99 1.70
CA LEU A 163 21.36 -18.23 2.56
C LEU A 163 21.33 -17.29 3.77
N ALA A 164 22.48 -16.93 4.34
CA ALA A 164 22.55 -15.96 5.43
C ALA A 164 22.14 -14.55 4.96
N VAL A 165 22.50 -14.16 3.74
CA VAL A 165 22.04 -12.89 3.14
C VAL A 165 20.53 -12.91 2.89
N ILE A 166 19.98 -14.01 2.36
CA ILE A 166 18.52 -14.17 2.18
C ILE A 166 17.79 -14.05 3.52
N PHE A 167 18.33 -14.64 4.59
CA PHE A 167 17.80 -14.49 5.95
C PHE A 167 17.73 -13.03 6.38
N ILE A 168 18.84 -12.29 6.27
CA ILE A 168 18.92 -10.88 6.68
C ILE A 168 17.91 -10.03 5.89
N ILE A 169 17.91 -10.16 4.55
CA ILE A 169 17.02 -9.39 3.68
C ILE A 169 15.55 -9.67 4.03
N SER A 170 15.18 -10.95 4.13
CA SER A 170 13.79 -11.35 4.36
C SER A 170 13.27 -10.92 5.73
N TYR A 171 14.10 -11.02 6.78
CA TYR A 171 13.71 -10.57 8.12
C TYR A 171 13.63 -9.04 8.23
N VAL A 172 14.65 -8.32 7.76
CA VAL A 172 14.69 -6.85 7.84
C VAL A 172 13.52 -6.25 7.09
N ILE A 173 13.24 -6.73 5.87
CA ILE A 173 12.14 -6.22 5.05
C ILE A 173 10.79 -6.65 5.60
N GLY A 174 10.64 -7.91 6.04
CA GLY A 174 9.40 -8.39 6.65
C GLY A 174 9.02 -7.60 7.91
N ILE A 175 9.98 -7.34 8.80
CA ILE A 175 9.76 -6.54 10.01
C ILE A 175 9.48 -5.08 9.65
N TYR A 176 10.23 -4.49 8.72
CA TYR A 176 10.03 -3.11 8.28
C TYR A 176 8.62 -2.88 7.72
N LEU A 177 8.18 -3.73 6.77
CA LEU A 177 6.86 -3.64 6.16
C LEU A 177 5.73 -3.82 7.18
N PHE A 178 5.93 -4.70 8.16
CA PHE A 178 4.99 -4.91 9.26
C PHE A 178 4.91 -3.69 10.19
N LEU A 179 6.05 -3.20 10.68
CA LEU A 179 6.10 -2.09 11.63
C LEU A 179 5.55 -0.81 11.00
N ASP A 180 5.87 -0.51 9.75
CA ASP A 180 5.38 0.71 9.10
C ASP A 180 3.97 0.56 8.50
N SER A 181 3.39 -0.63 8.61
CA SER A 181 2.01 -0.94 8.19
C SER A 181 1.73 -0.57 6.73
N MET A 182 2.67 -0.92 5.85
CA MET A 182 2.72 -0.46 4.45
C MET A 182 1.58 -0.98 3.57
N PHE A 183 0.94 -2.08 3.96
CA PHE A 183 -0.22 -2.64 3.25
C PHE A 183 -1.50 -1.97 3.71
N LEU A 184 -2.38 -1.69 2.74
CA LEU A 184 -3.72 -1.19 3.03
C LEU A 184 -4.61 -2.31 3.58
N ASN A 185 -4.60 -3.47 2.94
CA ASN A 185 -5.23 -4.68 3.48
C ASN A 185 -4.30 -5.34 4.51
N LYS A 186 -4.64 -5.23 5.79
CA LYS A 186 -3.80 -5.73 6.90
C LYS A 186 -3.73 -7.26 6.97
N ILE A 187 -4.79 -7.97 6.58
CA ILE A 187 -4.78 -9.43 6.51
C ILE A 187 -3.73 -9.87 5.49
N TYR A 188 -3.79 -9.30 4.29
CA TYR A 188 -2.82 -9.58 3.25
C TYR A 188 -1.39 -9.19 3.67
N GLY A 189 -1.22 -8.00 4.24
CA GLY A 189 0.07 -7.54 4.73
C GLY A 189 0.68 -8.46 5.79
N ASN A 190 -0.13 -8.96 6.74
CA ASN A 190 0.32 -9.91 7.74
C ASN A 190 0.70 -11.25 7.12
N ILE A 191 -0.09 -11.77 6.17
CA ILE A 191 0.26 -13.01 5.44
C ILE A 191 1.58 -12.82 4.71
N PHE A 192 1.74 -11.73 3.95
CA PHE A 192 2.95 -11.43 3.20
C PHE A 192 4.19 -11.32 4.10
N CYS A 193 4.09 -10.55 5.20
CA CYS A 193 5.18 -10.41 6.16
C CYS A 193 5.52 -11.74 6.84
N SER A 194 4.49 -12.56 7.16
CA SER A 194 4.69 -13.89 7.75
C SER A 194 5.44 -14.82 6.81
N MET A 195 5.11 -14.75 5.51
CA MET A 195 5.80 -15.52 4.49
C MET A 195 7.25 -15.07 4.32
N LEU A 196 7.54 -13.76 4.34
CA LEU A 196 8.93 -13.24 4.31
C LEU A 196 9.74 -13.69 5.53
N ILE A 197 9.20 -13.54 6.73
CA ILE A 197 9.86 -13.99 7.96
C ILE A 197 10.13 -15.51 7.91
N SER A 198 9.15 -16.27 7.43
CA SER A 198 9.29 -17.73 7.26
C SER A 198 10.31 -18.10 6.19
N ASN A 199 10.46 -17.31 5.13
CA ASN A 199 11.53 -17.48 4.13
C ASN A 199 12.92 -17.23 4.74
N GLY A 200 13.03 -16.27 5.66
CA GLY A 200 14.26 -16.10 6.42
C GLY A 200 14.56 -17.29 7.33
N SER A 201 13.56 -17.77 8.07
CA SER A 201 13.71 -18.94 8.94
C SER A 201 14.02 -20.22 8.16
N SER A 202 13.40 -20.42 7.00
CA SER A 202 13.72 -21.56 6.13
C SER A 202 15.15 -21.51 5.62
N SER A 203 15.70 -20.31 5.38
CA SER A 203 17.10 -20.13 4.97
C SER A 203 18.07 -20.60 6.07
N ILE A 204 17.78 -20.32 7.35
CA ILE A 204 18.56 -20.86 8.48
C ILE A 204 18.45 -22.38 8.56
N LEU A 205 17.24 -22.94 8.43
CA LEU A 205 17.05 -24.39 8.45
C LEU A 205 17.81 -25.07 7.30
N ASN A 206 17.82 -24.44 6.12
CA ASN A 206 18.59 -24.91 4.97
C ASN A 206 20.10 -24.88 5.24
N ILE A 207 20.62 -23.86 5.93
CA ILE A 207 22.03 -23.86 6.37
C ILE A 207 22.31 -25.08 7.25
N VAL A 208 21.48 -25.36 8.25
CA VAL A 208 21.65 -26.54 9.11
C VAL A 208 21.58 -27.84 8.30
N ALA A 209 20.66 -27.93 7.33
CA ALA A 209 20.50 -29.08 6.45
C ALA A 209 21.69 -29.28 5.47
N LEU A 210 22.49 -28.26 5.17
CA LEU A 210 23.73 -28.42 4.38
C LEU A 210 24.81 -29.21 5.13
N TYR A 211 24.79 -29.15 6.47
CA TYR A 211 25.78 -29.79 7.36
C TYR A 211 25.24 -31.02 8.07
N THR A 212 23.93 -31.23 8.10
CA THR A 212 23.28 -32.36 8.79
C THR A 212 22.24 -33.02 7.90
N LYS A 213 22.08 -34.35 7.99
CA LYS A 213 21.03 -35.05 7.24
C LYS A 213 19.69 -34.84 7.92
N ILE A 214 18.84 -34.01 7.32
CA ILE A 214 17.46 -33.77 7.75
C ILE A 214 16.52 -34.27 6.64
N ASP A 215 15.42 -34.93 7.01
CA ASP A 215 14.37 -35.30 6.06
C ASP A 215 13.64 -34.04 5.57
N TYR A 216 13.59 -33.85 4.25
CA TYR A 216 12.93 -32.71 3.63
C TYR A 216 11.43 -32.63 3.94
N ASN A 217 10.75 -33.77 4.18
CA ASN A 217 9.35 -33.76 4.58
C ASN A 217 9.18 -33.10 5.95
N ILE A 218 10.06 -33.40 6.90
CA ILE A 218 10.05 -32.80 8.24
C ILE A 218 10.32 -31.29 8.11
N LEU A 219 11.31 -30.91 7.31
CA LEU A 219 11.65 -29.49 7.08
C LEU A 219 10.48 -28.72 6.47
N PHE A 220 9.74 -29.32 5.54
CA PHE A 220 8.53 -28.73 4.94
C PHE A 220 7.41 -28.50 5.97
N PHE A 221 7.11 -29.49 6.82
CA PHE A 221 6.11 -29.33 7.88
C PHE A 221 6.52 -28.25 8.88
N ILE A 222 7.81 -28.18 9.24
CA ILE A 222 8.34 -27.13 10.11
C ILE A 222 8.12 -25.74 9.49
N ILE A 223 8.39 -25.56 8.18
CA ILE A 223 8.15 -24.28 7.49
C ILE A 223 6.68 -23.88 7.54
N ILE A 224 5.74 -24.81 7.30
CA ILE A 224 4.29 -24.50 7.38
C ILE A 224 3.92 -24.02 8.79
N ILE A 225 4.41 -24.72 9.82
CA ILE A 225 4.18 -24.34 11.22
C ILE A 225 4.75 -22.94 11.48
N PHE A 226 5.95 -22.62 10.98
CA PHE A 226 6.53 -21.28 11.11
C PHE A 226 5.68 -20.20 10.43
N VAL A 227 5.11 -20.46 9.25
CA VAL A 227 4.22 -19.50 8.57
C VAL A 227 2.98 -19.22 9.42
N ILE A 228 2.34 -20.27 9.94
CA ILE A 228 1.13 -20.14 10.77
C ILE A 228 1.44 -19.40 12.08
N LEU A 229 2.51 -19.79 12.78
CA LEU A 229 2.92 -19.14 14.02
C LEU A 229 3.31 -17.68 13.81
N SER A 230 4.08 -17.38 12.75
CA SER A 230 4.44 -16.00 12.40
C SER A 230 3.19 -15.16 12.13
N TYR A 231 2.21 -15.70 11.39
CA TYR A 231 0.95 -15.01 11.14
C TYR A 231 0.19 -14.71 12.43
N LEU A 232 0.06 -15.68 13.33
CA LEU A 232 -0.63 -15.46 14.60
C LEU A 232 0.06 -14.38 15.43
N ILE A 233 1.39 -14.45 15.56
CA ILE A 233 2.18 -13.44 16.30
C ILE A 233 2.00 -12.05 15.70
N LEU A 234 2.16 -11.91 14.37
CA LEU A 234 1.99 -10.62 13.69
C LEU A 234 0.56 -10.09 13.81
N HIS A 235 -0.45 -10.96 13.74
CA HIS A 235 -1.85 -10.57 13.92
C HIS A 235 -2.12 -10.02 15.33
N PHE A 236 -1.63 -10.70 16.38
CA PHE A 236 -1.76 -10.22 17.76
C PHE A 236 -1.00 -8.90 17.98
N MET A 237 0.23 -8.80 17.47
CA MET A 237 1.04 -7.58 17.55
C MET A 237 0.36 -6.42 16.82
N HIS A 238 -0.22 -6.67 15.65
CA HIS A 238 -0.95 -5.66 14.88
C HIS A 238 -2.11 -5.09 15.69
N SER A 239 -2.96 -5.94 16.26
CA SER A 239 -4.09 -5.51 17.10
C SER A 239 -3.64 -4.60 18.24
N LYS A 240 -2.55 -4.96 18.94
CA LYS A 240 -1.99 -4.13 20.02
C LYS A 240 -1.42 -2.81 19.52
N PHE A 241 -0.67 -2.79 18.42
CA PHE A 241 -0.14 -1.54 17.88
C PHE A 241 -1.23 -0.63 17.33
N SER A 242 -2.28 -1.18 16.73
CA SER A 242 -3.41 -0.40 16.24
C SER A 242 -4.18 0.24 17.40
N GLN A 243 -4.39 -0.46 18.52
CA GLN A 243 -4.98 0.12 19.74
C GLN A 243 -4.15 1.30 20.28
N ILE A 244 -2.83 1.12 20.39
CA ILE A 244 -1.93 2.21 20.83
C ILE A 244 -2.00 3.41 19.88
N SER A 245 -2.03 3.15 18.57
CA SER A 245 -2.10 4.18 17.54
C SER A 245 -3.43 4.96 17.61
N MET A 246 -4.55 4.27 17.86
CA MET A 246 -5.86 4.91 18.05
C MET A 246 -5.86 5.85 19.25
N VAL A 247 -5.37 5.38 20.40
CA VAL A 247 -5.31 6.20 21.62
C VAL A 247 -4.47 7.46 21.40
N ARG A 248 -3.35 7.36 20.69
CA ARG A 248 -2.48 8.51 20.36
C ARG A 248 -3.17 9.50 19.44
N LEU A 249 -3.84 9.02 18.39
CA LEU A 249 -4.57 9.86 17.45
C LEU A 249 -5.73 10.58 18.13
N ASP A 250 -6.51 9.86 18.95
CA ASP A 250 -7.63 10.45 19.68
C ASP A 250 -7.15 11.45 20.72
N SER A 251 -6.03 11.21 21.43
CA SER A 251 -5.45 12.20 22.35
C SER A 251 -4.94 13.45 21.62
N ALA A 252 -4.26 13.27 20.48
CA ALA A 252 -3.78 14.41 19.69
C ALA A 252 -4.94 15.27 19.17
N SER A 253 -6.12 14.66 18.97
CA SER A 253 -7.32 15.36 18.52
C SER A 253 -7.98 16.27 19.55
N GLN A 254 -7.76 16.02 20.84
CA GLN A 254 -8.40 16.77 21.91
C GLN A 254 -7.53 17.93 22.39
N ASP A 255 -6.21 17.77 22.37
CA ASP A 255 -5.28 18.67 23.07
C ASP A 255 -4.49 19.62 22.15
N GLU A 256 -4.85 19.77 20.86
CA GLU A 256 -4.05 20.48 19.84
C GLU A 256 -2.55 20.08 19.91
N TYR A 257 -2.30 18.79 20.17
CA TYR A 257 -0.99 18.31 20.51
C TYR A 257 -0.11 18.20 19.27
N PHE A 258 1.12 18.72 19.34
CA PHE A 258 2.13 18.49 18.30
C PHE A 258 2.44 16.99 18.22
N TYR A 259 2.01 16.33 17.13
CA TYR A 259 2.16 14.88 16.95
C TYR A 259 3.63 14.43 16.79
N GLY A 260 4.56 15.39 16.69
CA GLY A 260 5.97 15.13 16.49
C GLY A 260 6.34 15.03 15.02
N ARG A 261 6.90 13.89 14.61
CA ARG A 261 7.32 13.66 13.22
C ARG A 261 6.14 13.22 12.35
N SER A 262 6.07 13.75 11.14
CA SER A 262 5.06 13.38 10.13
C SER A 262 4.98 11.87 9.85
N ASP A 263 6.12 11.17 9.91
CA ASP A 263 6.18 9.72 9.66
C ASP A 263 5.47 8.93 10.75
N ASN A 264 5.49 9.40 12.00
CA ASN A 264 4.76 8.77 13.09
C ASN A 264 3.26 8.93 12.91
N LEU A 265 2.80 10.12 12.49
CA LEU A 265 1.40 10.34 12.16
C LEU A 265 0.97 9.42 11.01
N ALA A 266 1.74 9.41 9.91
CA ALA A 266 1.44 8.54 8.77
C ALA A 266 1.32 7.08 9.20
N ARG A 267 2.25 6.58 10.01
CA ARG A 267 2.24 5.20 10.52
C ARG A 267 1.03 4.91 11.39
N ASP A 268 0.71 5.76 12.35
CA ASP A 268 -0.37 5.54 13.29
C ASP A 268 -1.73 5.60 12.57
N VAL A 269 -1.90 6.54 11.63
CA VAL A 269 -3.06 6.60 10.74
C VAL A 269 -3.21 5.33 9.90
N ARG A 270 -2.12 4.85 9.27
CA ARG A 270 -2.13 3.60 8.48
C ARG A 270 -2.53 2.39 9.32
N ARG A 271 -2.14 2.33 10.60
CA ARG A 271 -2.46 1.23 11.51
C ARG A 271 -3.90 1.26 11.99
N SER A 272 -4.43 2.45 12.22
CA SER A 272 -5.74 2.64 12.83
C SER A 272 -6.89 2.74 11.83
N LEU A 273 -6.62 2.86 10.52
CA LEU A 273 -7.65 3.06 9.49
C LEU A 273 -8.77 2.02 9.52
N ASP A 274 -8.46 0.74 9.70
CA ASP A 274 -9.47 -0.34 9.72
C ASP A 274 -10.49 -0.18 10.86
N TYR A 275 -10.12 0.55 11.90
CA TYR A 275 -10.96 0.83 13.07
C TYR A 275 -11.67 2.18 12.97
N CYS A 276 -11.40 2.97 11.93
CA CYS A 276 -12.02 4.27 11.68
C CYS A 276 -12.05 5.20 12.91
N SER A 277 -10.97 5.23 13.70
CA SER A 277 -10.91 6.10 14.89
C SER A 277 -11.10 7.58 14.47
N PRO A 278 -11.87 8.38 15.24
CA PRO A 278 -12.14 9.78 14.91
C PRO A 278 -10.86 10.60 14.69
N GLY A 279 -9.79 10.33 15.45
CA GLY A 279 -8.50 11.02 15.32
C GLY A 279 -7.87 10.91 13.92
N ILE A 280 -8.22 9.90 13.12
CA ILE A 280 -7.75 9.78 11.73
C ILE A 280 -8.26 10.92 10.86
N PHE A 281 -9.48 11.40 11.13
CA PHE A 281 -10.14 12.45 10.35
C PHE A 281 -9.84 13.85 10.89
N MET A 282 -8.84 13.99 11.75
CA MET A 282 -8.39 15.28 12.26
C MET A 282 -7.55 16.03 11.23
N PHE A 283 -8.21 16.53 10.18
CA PHE A 283 -7.58 17.28 9.09
C PHE A 283 -6.67 18.44 9.50
N PRO A 284 -6.95 19.21 10.59
CA PRO A 284 -6.07 20.29 11.04
C PRO A 284 -4.60 19.87 11.28
N ILE A 285 -4.35 18.67 11.82
CA ILE A 285 -2.97 18.19 12.02
C ILE A 285 -2.26 17.99 10.67
N TYR A 286 -2.98 17.45 9.67
CA TYR A 286 -2.39 17.25 8.34
C TYR A 286 -2.04 18.57 7.66
N ASP A 287 -2.89 19.59 7.83
CA ASP A 287 -2.64 20.92 7.28
C ASP A 287 -1.43 21.59 7.94
N GLN A 288 -1.30 21.50 9.26
CA GLN A 288 -0.13 22.00 10.00
C GLN A 288 1.17 21.42 9.44
N PHE A 289 1.20 20.10 9.19
CA PHE A 289 2.37 19.48 8.60
C PHE A 289 2.66 19.99 7.17
N LEU A 290 1.64 20.27 6.35
CA LEU A 290 1.87 20.87 5.02
C LEU A 290 2.45 22.29 5.11
N GLU A 291 2.06 23.07 6.11
CA GLU A 291 2.53 24.44 6.35
C GLU A 291 3.98 24.49 6.86
N GLU A 292 4.38 23.52 7.70
CA GLU A 292 5.74 23.44 8.27
C GLU A 292 6.83 23.04 7.26
N ASN A 293 6.47 22.79 6.00
CA ASN A 293 7.38 22.66 4.86
C ASN A 293 8.51 21.61 5.05
N ASN A 294 8.25 20.59 5.85
CA ASN A 294 9.14 19.43 5.95
C ASN A 294 8.93 18.53 4.72
N ASP A 295 9.95 17.75 4.35
CA ASP A 295 9.95 16.84 3.20
C ASP A 295 9.03 15.62 3.47
N ILE A 296 7.72 15.87 3.52
CA ILE A 296 6.70 14.98 4.11
C ILE A 296 6.08 14.08 3.05
N LYS A 297 6.91 13.23 2.44
CA LYS A 297 6.48 12.37 1.31
C LYS A 297 5.39 11.38 1.75
N ASP A 298 5.62 10.70 2.88
CA ASP A 298 4.83 9.58 3.34
C ASP A 298 3.46 9.98 3.91
N MET A 299 3.41 11.06 4.70
CA MET A 299 2.15 11.59 5.21
C MET A 299 1.35 12.25 4.09
N LEU A 300 1.97 12.91 3.11
CA LEU A 300 1.23 13.47 1.97
C LEU A 300 0.44 12.37 1.24
N PHE A 301 1.05 11.23 0.92
CA PHE A 301 0.31 10.12 0.30
C PHE A 301 -0.85 9.62 1.16
N VAL A 302 -0.67 9.53 2.48
CA VAL A 302 -1.74 9.16 3.42
C VAL A 302 -2.85 10.20 3.41
N TYR A 303 -2.49 11.49 3.48
CA TYR A 303 -3.44 12.60 3.53
C TYR A 303 -4.28 12.67 2.27
N VAL A 304 -3.64 12.68 1.09
CA VAL A 304 -4.35 12.72 -0.21
C VAL A 304 -5.31 11.53 -0.33
N ARG A 305 -4.89 10.33 0.09
CA ARG A 305 -5.75 9.14 0.07
C ARG A 305 -6.98 9.30 0.95
N ILE A 306 -6.81 9.69 2.21
CA ILE A 306 -7.93 9.88 3.14
C ILE A 306 -8.91 10.91 2.60
N VAL A 307 -8.44 12.08 2.19
CA VAL A 307 -9.31 13.14 1.64
C VAL A 307 -9.99 12.69 0.34
N SER A 308 -9.32 11.88 -0.48
CA SER A 308 -9.90 11.38 -1.74
C SER A 308 -11.15 10.52 -1.54
N ALA A 309 -11.28 9.84 -0.39
CA ALA A 309 -12.46 9.04 -0.06
C ALA A 309 -13.69 9.90 0.25
N PHE A 310 -13.51 11.18 0.58
CA PHE A 310 -14.59 12.07 1.01
C PHE A 310 -14.81 13.23 0.02
N PRO A 311 -15.87 13.20 -0.77
CA PRO A 311 -16.19 14.27 -1.74
C PRO A 311 -16.34 15.66 -1.10
N SER A 312 -16.87 15.73 0.13
CA SER A 312 -17.14 16.97 0.87
C SER A 312 -15.87 17.80 1.17
N TYR A 313 -14.72 17.15 1.35
CA TYR A 313 -13.45 17.83 1.65
C TYR A 313 -12.70 18.26 0.37
N LYS A 314 -13.43 18.78 -0.62
CA LYS A 314 -12.83 19.27 -1.87
C LYS A 314 -11.74 20.32 -1.63
N TYR A 315 -12.00 21.29 -0.75
CA TYR A 315 -11.05 22.36 -0.43
C TYR A 315 -9.72 21.83 0.12
N LYS A 316 -9.72 20.70 0.85
CA LYS A 316 -8.49 20.05 1.32
C LYS A 316 -7.67 19.46 0.17
N LEU A 317 -8.33 18.91 -0.87
CA LEU A 317 -7.63 18.50 -2.09
C LEU A 317 -7.04 19.69 -2.87
N GLU A 318 -7.67 20.86 -2.82
CA GLU A 318 -7.14 22.09 -3.43
C GLU A 318 -5.88 22.57 -2.70
N VAL A 319 -5.87 22.53 -1.35
CA VAL A 319 -4.66 22.80 -0.54
C VAL A 319 -3.51 21.85 -0.90
N VAL A 320 -3.82 20.56 -1.03
CA VAL A 320 -2.87 19.53 -1.47
C VAL A 320 -2.34 19.82 -2.89
N ASP A 321 -3.20 20.19 -3.84
CA ASP A 321 -2.79 20.54 -5.22
C ASP A 321 -1.83 21.74 -5.23
N ASP A 322 -2.11 22.77 -4.43
CA ASP A 322 -1.25 23.94 -4.33
C ASP A 322 0.11 23.64 -3.67
N TYR A 323 0.13 22.76 -2.67
CA TYR A 323 1.36 22.23 -2.12
C TYR A 323 2.15 21.42 -3.16
N LEU A 324 1.47 20.54 -3.91
CA LEU A 324 2.08 19.72 -4.96
C LEU A 324 2.68 20.54 -6.11
N LYS A 325 2.17 21.74 -6.40
CA LYS A 325 2.78 22.64 -7.41
C LYS A 325 4.15 23.16 -6.96
N LYS A 326 4.33 23.35 -5.65
CA LYS A 326 5.54 23.94 -5.04
C LYS A 326 6.54 22.88 -4.56
N SER A 327 6.08 21.66 -4.28
CA SER A 327 6.93 20.61 -3.73
C SER A 327 7.92 20.02 -4.75
N SER A 328 9.00 19.43 -4.22
CA SER A 328 10.03 18.69 -4.97
C SER A 328 9.92 17.17 -4.79
N ILE A 329 8.71 16.68 -4.47
CA ILE A 329 8.49 15.27 -4.15
C ILE A 329 8.66 14.38 -5.38
N ASN A 330 9.26 13.20 -5.20
CA ASN A 330 9.33 12.18 -6.24
C ASN A 330 7.91 11.71 -6.60
N CYS A 331 7.62 11.51 -7.89
CA CYS A 331 6.28 11.19 -8.40
C CYS A 331 5.23 12.33 -8.30
N ARG A 332 5.64 13.56 -7.96
CA ARG A 332 4.77 14.76 -7.89
C ARG A 332 3.86 14.91 -9.11
N SER A 333 4.40 14.73 -10.32
CA SER A 333 3.63 14.88 -11.55
C SER A 333 2.44 13.93 -11.62
N LEU A 334 2.61 12.67 -11.20
CA LEU A 334 1.55 11.67 -11.24
C LEU A 334 0.52 11.92 -10.15
N LEU A 335 1.00 12.20 -8.93
CA LEU A 335 0.14 12.50 -7.79
C LEU A 335 -0.73 13.74 -8.07
N ASN A 336 -0.13 14.81 -8.60
CA ASN A 336 -0.81 16.02 -9.02
C ASN A 336 -1.87 15.72 -10.10
N PHE A 337 -1.49 14.97 -11.15
CA PHE A 337 -2.45 14.57 -12.19
C PHE A 337 -3.68 13.83 -11.62
N GLN A 338 -3.49 12.90 -10.67
CA GLN A 338 -4.60 12.19 -10.03
C GLN A 338 -5.47 13.12 -9.17
N VAL A 339 -4.86 14.02 -8.41
CA VAL A 339 -5.59 15.02 -7.62
C VAL A 339 -6.42 15.95 -8.52
N GLN A 340 -5.85 16.44 -9.62
CA GLN A 340 -6.55 17.28 -10.59
C GLN A 340 -7.72 16.55 -11.26
N LEU A 341 -7.55 15.28 -11.63
CA LEU A 341 -8.64 14.47 -12.15
C LEU A 341 -9.77 14.31 -11.13
N LEU A 342 -9.45 14.05 -9.86
CA LEU A 342 -10.45 13.96 -8.80
C LEU A 342 -11.18 15.28 -8.58
N LEU A 343 -10.47 16.41 -8.57
CA LEU A 343 -11.07 17.74 -8.46
C LEU A 343 -11.99 18.04 -9.65
N CYS A 344 -11.55 17.73 -10.88
CA CYS A 344 -12.35 17.89 -12.09
C CYS A 344 -13.62 17.03 -12.03
N HIS A 345 -13.49 15.75 -11.67
CA HIS A 345 -14.63 14.85 -11.51
C HIS A 345 -15.60 15.34 -10.44
N ARG A 346 -15.11 15.79 -9.28
CA ARG A 346 -15.96 16.37 -8.22
C ARG A 346 -16.69 17.63 -8.68
N ASN A 347 -16.05 18.48 -9.49
CA ASN A 347 -16.71 19.64 -10.10
C ASN A 347 -17.81 19.25 -11.11
N THR A 348 -17.68 18.09 -11.77
CA THR A 348 -18.67 17.60 -12.76
C THR A 348 -19.77 16.69 -12.17
N ALA A 349 -19.45 15.91 -11.13
CA ALA A 349 -20.32 14.88 -10.55
C ALA A 349 -21.09 15.36 -9.31
N ALA A 350 -20.58 16.38 -8.61
CA ALA A 350 -21.34 17.05 -7.58
C ALA A 350 -22.36 17.97 -8.26
N THR A 351 -23.56 17.46 -8.54
CA THR A 351 -24.70 18.31 -8.87
C THR A 351 -24.74 19.39 -7.80
N SER A 352 -24.71 20.67 -8.15
CA SER A 352 -24.73 21.79 -7.19
C SER A 352 -25.84 21.66 -6.13
N LYS A 353 -26.89 20.88 -6.42
CA LYS A 353 -27.95 20.45 -5.51
C LYS A 353 -27.47 19.57 -4.33
N ILE A 354 -26.53 18.65 -4.54
CA ILE A 354 -26.01 17.73 -3.52
C ILE A 354 -25.07 18.48 -2.57
N VAL A 355 -24.16 19.30 -3.11
CA VAL A 355 -23.28 20.16 -2.30
C VAL A 355 -24.12 21.09 -1.43
N LYS A 356 -25.12 21.76 -2.01
CA LYS A 356 -26.07 22.59 -1.24
C LYS A 356 -26.83 21.82 -0.16
N LYS A 357 -27.15 20.54 -0.37
CA LYS A 357 -27.81 19.68 0.62
C LYS A 357 -26.85 19.25 1.75
N PHE A 358 -25.59 18.98 1.46
CA PHE A 358 -24.59 18.73 2.50
C PHE A 358 -24.25 20.00 3.29
N ASP A 359 -24.14 21.15 2.64
CA ASP A 359 -23.94 22.44 3.29
C ASP A 359 -25.14 22.80 4.19
N SER A 360 -26.38 22.50 3.76
CA SER A 360 -27.56 22.68 4.61
C SER A 360 -27.54 21.75 5.82
N ILE A 361 -27.16 20.48 5.67
CA ILE A 361 -27.03 19.53 6.78
C ILE A 361 -25.96 20.00 7.78
N ASP A 362 -24.81 20.44 7.31
CA ASP A 362 -23.73 20.96 8.16
C ASP A 362 -24.17 22.24 8.91
N SER A 363 -24.89 23.14 8.23
CA SER A 363 -25.44 24.34 8.85
C SER A 363 -26.48 24.01 9.94
N ILE A 364 -27.40 23.07 9.67
CA ILE A 364 -28.40 22.61 10.64
C ILE A 364 -27.71 21.93 11.83
N SER A 365 -26.69 21.11 11.58
CA SER A 365 -25.92 20.45 12.62
C SER A 365 -25.24 21.45 13.56
N LYS A 366 -24.55 22.47 13.02
CA LYS A 366 -23.92 23.53 13.82
C LYS A 366 -24.94 24.32 14.66
N ILE A 367 -26.10 24.63 14.08
CA ILE A 367 -27.19 25.32 14.80
C ILE A 367 -27.76 24.42 15.89
N LEU A 368 -27.94 23.13 15.62
CA LEU A 368 -28.42 22.13 16.58
C LEU A 368 -27.44 22.00 17.75
N THR A 369 -26.14 21.92 17.50
CA THR A 369 -25.11 21.87 18.55
C THR A 369 -25.13 23.13 19.42
N SER A 370 -25.27 24.32 18.80
CA SER A 370 -25.39 25.58 19.51
C SER A 370 -26.66 25.65 20.37
N ASN A 371 -27.81 25.25 19.83
CA ASN A 371 -29.08 25.24 20.55
C ASN A 371 -29.15 24.17 21.64
N THR A 372 -28.50 23.02 21.44
CA THR A 372 -28.38 21.98 22.46
C THR A 372 -27.52 22.47 23.63
N LYS A 373 -26.46 23.24 23.35
CA LYS A 373 -25.66 23.89 24.38
C LYS A 373 -26.48 24.90 25.19
N LYS A 374 -27.23 25.79 24.51
CA LYS A 374 -28.17 26.73 25.15
C LYS A 374 -29.26 26.04 25.95
N PHE A 375 -29.77 24.91 25.47
CA PHE A 375 -30.73 24.09 26.18
C PHE A 375 -30.16 23.61 27.52
N TRP A 376 -28.94 23.05 27.53
CA TRP A 376 -28.28 22.62 28.76
C TRP A 376 -27.95 23.80 29.69
N GLU A 377 -27.55 24.95 29.14
CA GLU A 377 -27.33 26.19 29.92
C GLU A 377 -28.62 26.67 30.60
N ASN A 378 -29.77 26.64 29.91
CA ASN A 378 -31.08 27.00 30.46
C ASN A 378 -31.55 26.03 31.55
N VAL A 379 -31.28 24.73 31.38
CA VAL A 379 -31.54 23.69 32.40
C VAL A 379 -30.71 23.95 33.65
N LEU A 380 -29.42 24.25 33.49
CA LEU A 380 -28.51 24.54 34.61
C LEU A 380 -28.87 25.82 35.35
N HIS A 381 -29.50 26.79 34.67
CA HIS A 381 -29.92 28.07 35.25
C HIS A 381 -31.36 28.09 35.76
N GLY A 382 -32.07 26.95 35.69
CA GLY A 382 -33.45 26.82 36.18
C GLY A 382 -34.47 27.67 35.41
N ASN A 383 -34.18 28.08 34.18
CA ASN A 383 -35.03 28.97 33.39
C ASN A 383 -36.11 28.15 32.65
N THR A 384 -37.23 27.91 33.34
CA THR A 384 -38.35 27.10 32.84
C THR A 384 -39.08 27.71 31.65
N ASP A 385 -39.07 29.04 31.52
CA ASP A 385 -39.81 29.75 30.46
C ASP A 385 -39.10 29.66 29.11
N ALA A 386 -37.76 29.63 29.11
CA ALA A 386 -36.94 29.43 27.90
C ALA A 386 -36.69 27.95 27.56
N PHE A 387 -36.99 27.03 28.48
CA PHE A 387 -36.75 25.59 28.34
C PHE A 387 -37.61 24.95 27.23
N TRP A 388 -38.93 25.12 27.31
CA TRP A 388 -39.87 24.49 26.36
C TRP A 388 -39.69 24.98 24.91
N PRO A 389 -39.50 26.28 24.64
CA PRO A 389 -39.22 26.77 23.29
C PRO A 389 -37.88 26.22 22.74
N SER A 390 -36.86 26.08 23.59
CA SER A 390 -35.55 25.54 23.18
C SER A 390 -35.65 24.06 22.79
N LEU A 391 -36.39 23.27 23.57
CA LEU A 391 -36.64 21.85 23.28
C LEU A 391 -37.38 21.65 21.95
N LEU A 392 -38.43 22.43 21.71
CA LEU A 392 -39.22 22.37 20.47
C LEU A 392 -38.39 22.78 19.25
N THR A 393 -37.48 23.74 19.40
CA THR A 393 -36.56 24.19 18.34
C THR A 393 -35.51 23.12 18.03
N CYS A 394 -34.99 22.42 19.05
CA CYS A 394 -34.07 21.31 18.84
C CYS A 394 -34.75 20.11 18.17
N ASP A 395 -35.97 19.77 18.58
CA ASP A 395 -36.73 18.67 17.97
C ASP A 395 -37.12 18.97 16.52
N SER A 396 -37.54 20.21 16.20
CA SER A 396 -37.85 20.60 14.83
C SER A 396 -36.63 20.53 13.90
N LEU A 397 -35.48 21.06 14.33
CA LEU A 397 -34.22 21.01 13.58
C LEU A 397 -33.70 19.57 13.41
N SER A 398 -33.86 18.72 14.44
CA SER A 398 -33.51 17.29 14.37
C SER A 398 -34.36 16.53 13.35
N ARG A 399 -35.67 16.81 13.30
CA ARG A 399 -36.58 16.22 12.31
C ARG A 399 -36.29 16.74 10.89
N GLU A 400 -35.95 18.01 10.74
CA GLU A 400 -35.56 18.60 9.46
C GLU A 400 -34.26 17.98 8.93
N MET A 401 -33.26 17.83 9.79
CA MET A 401 -32.00 17.12 9.47
C MET A 401 -32.27 15.67 9.06
N SER A 402 -33.11 14.95 9.81
CA SER A 402 -33.49 13.57 9.50
C SER A 402 -34.18 13.46 8.14
N LYS A 403 -35.06 14.41 7.81
CA LYS A 403 -35.76 14.47 6.52
C LYS A 403 -34.82 14.75 5.35
N GLU A 404 -33.89 15.70 5.51
CA GLU A 404 -32.87 15.99 4.50
C GLU A 404 -31.95 14.78 4.26
N ILE A 405 -31.53 14.09 5.33
CA ILE A 405 -30.74 12.86 5.24
C ILE A 405 -31.52 11.74 4.54
N SER A 406 -32.78 11.49 4.92
CA SER A 406 -33.60 10.47 4.26
C SER A 406 -33.86 10.77 2.79
N GLN A 407 -34.02 12.05 2.42
CA GLN A 407 -34.11 12.44 1.01
C GLN A 407 -32.78 12.26 0.25
N LEU A 408 -31.65 12.43 0.92
CA LEU A 408 -30.33 12.20 0.33
C LEU A 408 -30.09 10.71 0.09
N VAL A 409 -30.48 9.88 1.05
CA VAL A 409 -30.44 8.41 0.96
C VAL A 409 -31.36 7.92 -0.17
N ASN A 410 -32.66 8.27 -0.15
CA ASN A 410 -33.63 7.73 -1.09
C ASN A 410 -33.44 8.17 -2.56
N ASN A 411 -32.72 9.27 -2.81
CA ASN A 411 -32.51 9.76 -4.18
C ASN A 411 -31.22 9.22 -4.82
N TYR A 412 -30.31 8.61 -4.04
CA TYR A 412 -28.95 8.32 -4.51
C TYR A 412 -28.34 7.00 -4.00
N ILE A 413 -28.98 6.32 -3.05
CA ILE A 413 -28.76 4.91 -2.67
C ILE A 413 -29.96 4.11 -3.16
#